data_AF-A0A1A6GPC9-F1
#
_entry.id   AF-A0A1A6GPC9-F1
#
_cell.length_a   1.000
_cell.length_b   1.000
_cell.length_c   1.000
_cell.angle_alpha   90.00
_cell.angle_beta   90.00
_cell.angle_gamma   90.00
#
_symmetry.space_group_name_H-M   'P 1'
#
loop_
_entity.id
_entity.type
_entity.pdbx_description
1 polymer ?
#
loop_
_entity_poly.entity_id
_entity_poly.type
_entity_poly.pdbx_seq_one_letter_code
_entity_poly.pdbx_strand_id
1 'polypeptide(L)'
;MEFAELIKTPRVDNVVLHRPFYPAVEGTLCLTGHHLILSSRQDNTEELWLLHSNIDAIDKRFVGSLGTIIIKCKDFRIIQLDIPGMEECLNVASSIEALSTLDSVTLMYPFFYRPMFEVMEDGWHSFLPEQEFELYSSATNEWRLSYVNKEFAICPSYPPAVIVPKSIDDEALRKVAAFRHGGRFPVLSYYHKKNGMVIIRSGQPLTGTNGRRCKEDEKLINATLRAGKRGYLIDTRSLNVAQQARAKGGGFEQEAHYPQWRRIHKSIEREGASVLIHGTEGTDSTLQVTSLAQIILEPRSRTIRGFEALIEREWLQAGHPFQQRCAQSAYCSSKQKWEAPVFLLFLDCVWQILRQFPCSFEFNEHFLILLFEHAYASQFGTFLGNNESE
;
A
#
# COMPACT_ATOMS: atom_id res chain seq x y z
N MET A 1 18.49 11.71 -22.85
CA MET A 1 19.88 11.80 -22.37
C MET A 1 20.03 11.12 -21.01
N GLU A 2 19.03 11.19 -20.12
CA GLU A 2 19.10 10.71 -18.72
C GLU A 2 19.43 9.22 -18.52
N PHE A 3 18.94 8.30 -19.37
CA PHE A 3 19.19 6.86 -19.20
C PHE A 3 20.30 6.30 -20.10
N ALA A 4 20.83 7.09 -21.03
CA ALA A 4 21.74 6.59 -22.06
C ALA A 4 23.05 6.06 -21.47
N GLU A 5 23.53 6.68 -20.39
CA GLU A 5 24.76 6.28 -19.69
C GLU A 5 24.60 4.97 -18.92
N LEU A 6 23.37 4.57 -18.60
CA LEU A 6 23.06 3.32 -17.89
C LEU A 6 22.94 2.12 -18.84
N ILE A 7 22.75 2.37 -20.14
CA ILE A 7 22.55 1.35 -21.16
C ILE A 7 23.86 1.13 -21.94
N LYS A 8 24.58 0.06 -21.60
CA LYS A 8 25.87 -0.27 -22.23
C LYS A 8 25.70 -0.92 -23.60
N THR A 9 24.74 -1.82 -23.72
CA THR A 9 24.39 -2.48 -24.99
C THR A 9 22.88 -2.38 -25.18
N PRO A 10 22.39 -1.45 -26.03
CA PRO A 10 20.95 -1.18 -26.16
C PRO A 10 20.21 -2.24 -26.96
N ARG A 11 20.92 -3.01 -27.80
CA ARG A 11 20.34 -4.01 -28.68
C ARG A 11 21.24 -5.22 -28.80
N VAL A 12 20.68 -6.42 -28.68
CA VAL A 12 21.35 -7.69 -28.92
C VAL A 12 20.45 -8.59 -29.78
N ASP A 13 20.97 -9.08 -30.89
CA ASP A 13 20.25 -10.02 -31.77
C ASP A 13 20.50 -11.48 -31.35
N ASN A 14 19.61 -12.39 -31.77
CA ASN A 14 19.68 -13.83 -31.53
C ASN A 14 19.68 -14.21 -30.03
N VAL A 15 18.94 -13.43 -29.22
CA VAL A 15 18.70 -13.76 -27.81
C VAL A 15 17.56 -14.76 -27.74
N VAL A 16 17.72 -15.80 -26.92
CA VAL A 16 16.70 -16.82 -26.71
C VAL A 16 16.03 -16.62 -25.35
N LEU A 17 14.72 -16.37 -25.37
CA LEU A 17 13.87 -16.26 -24.20
C LEU A 17 13.29 -17.62 -23.82
N HIS A 18 13.49 -18.00 -22.57
CA HIS A 18 12.87 -19.16 -21.95
C HIS A 18 11.91 -18.71 -20.86
N ARG A 19 10.66 -19.21 -20.94
CA ARG A 19 9.61 -18.98 -19.94
C ARG A 19 9.04 -20.33 -19.50
N PRO A 20 8.69 -20.51 -18.21
CA PRO A 20 8.06 -21.74 -17.76
C PRO A 20 6.79 -22.04 -18.56
N PHE A 21 6.64 -23.28 -19.04
CA PHE A 21 5.47 -23.76 -19.78
C PHE A 21 5.26 -23.17 -21.20
N TYR A 22 6.17 -22.35 -21.71
CA TYR A 22 6.12 -21.81 -23.08
C TYR A 22 7.31 -22.32 -23.91
N PRO A 23 7.17 -22.41 -25.24
CA PRO A 23 8.30 -22.69 -26.13
C PRO A 23 9.34 -21.56 -26.05
N ALA A 24 10.60 -21.90 -26.33
CA ALA A 24 11.67 -20.92 -26.43
C ALA A 24 11.44 -19.98 -27.61
N VAL A 25 11.73 -18.69 -27.41
CA VAL A 25 11.52 -17.65 -28.43
C VAL A 25 12.86 -17.00 -28.73
N GLU A 26 13.34 -17.13 -29.97
CA GLU A 26 14.50 -16.39 -30.45
C GLU A 26 14.06 -15.03 -31.01
N GLY A 27 14.80 -13.99 -30.66
CA GLY A 27 14.48 -12.63 -31.07
C GLY A 27 15.60 -11.62 -30.84
N THR A 28 15.23 -10.36 -31.00
CA THR A 28 16.10 -9.21 -30.72
C THR A 28 15.70 -8.62 -29.36
N LEU A 29 16.66 -8.56 -28.44
CA LEU A 29 16.53 -7.89 -27.16
C LEU A 29 16.86 -6.40 -27.31
N CYS A 30 15.98 -5.55 -26.80
CA CYS A 30 16.13 -4.10 -26.75
C CYS A 30 15.99 -3.60 -25.32
N LEU A 31 16.94 -2.79 -24.87
CA LEU A 31 16.87 -2.09 -23.59
C LEU A 31 16.52 -0.62 -23.82
N THR A 32 15.50 -0.17 -23.11
CA THR A 32 15.11 1.24 -23.02
C THR A 32 15.30 1.73 -21.58
N GLY A 33 15.00 3.01 -21.31
CA GLY A 33 15.10 3.56 -19.95
C GLY A 33 14.19 2.88 -18.93
N HIS A 34 13.06 2.30 -19.37
CA HIS A 34 12.07 1.70 -18.46
C HIS A 34 11.76 0.24 -18.75
N HIS A 35 12.03 -0.24 -19.96
CA HIS A 35 11.66 -1.59 -20.40
C HIS A 35 12.86 -2.38 -20.91
N LEU A 36 12.81 -3.67 -20.61
CA LEU A 36 13.44 -4.75 -21.34
C LEU A 36 12.40 -5.33 -22.31
N ILE A 37 12.69 -5.28 -23.60
CA ILE A 37 11.78 -5.73 -24.66
C ILE A 37 12.47 -6.83 -25.48
N LEU A 38 11.80 -7.95 -25.72
CA LEU A 38 12.24 -8.94 -26.69
C LEU A 38 11.16 -9.15 -27.73
N SER A 39 11.51 -8.88 -28.98
CA SER A 39 10.63 -9.05 -30.14
C SER A 39 11.21 -10.12 -31.06
N SER A 40 10.37 -11.07 -31.45
CA SER A 40 10.75 -12.17 -32.34
C SER A 40 10.55 -11.76 -33.80
N ARG A 41 11.32 -12.36 -34.70
CA ARG A 41 11.25 -12.09 -36.14
C ARG A 41 10.16 -12.89 -36.88
N GLN A 42 9.41 -13.73 -36.16
CA GLN A 42 8.33 -14.55 -36.71
C GLN A 42 6.99 -13.83 -36.50
N ASP A 43 6.18 -13.72 -37.55
CA ASP A 43 4.83 -13.16 -37.42
C ASP A 43 3.99 -14.05 -36.47
N ASN A 44 3.29 -13.43 -35.51
CA ASN A 44 2.46 -14.04 -34.45
C ASN A 44 3.15 -14.65 -33.21
N THR A 45 4.44 -14.42 -32.98
CA THR A 45 5.07 -14.84 -31.71
C THR A 45 4.98 -13.74 -30.64
N GLU A 46 4.76 -14.16 -29.38
CA GLU A 46 4.61 -13.24 -28.24
C GLU A 46 5.88 -12.40 -28.01
N GLU A 47 5.69 -11.09 -27.82
CA GLU A 47 6.74 -10.18 -27.36
C GLU A 47 6.86 -10.21 -25.83
N LEU A 48 8.08 -10.07 -25.32
CA LEU A 48 8.30 -9.77 -23.91
C LEU A 48 8.34 -8.26 -23.74
N TRP A 49 7.50 -7.75 -22.84
CA TRP A 49 7.57 -6.39 -22.32
C TRP A 49 7.72 -6.46 -20.81
N LEU A 50 8.88 -6.09 -20.28
CA LEU A 50 9.18 -6.14 -18.85
C LEU A 50 9.70 -4.80 -18.37
N LEU A 51 9.01 -4.20 -17.39
CA LEU A 51 9.49 -3.02 -16.69
C LEU A 51 10.72 -3.37 -15.85
N HIS A 52 11.76 -2.54 -15.92
CA HIS A 52 12.96 -2.70 -15.07
C HIS A 52 12.60 -2.63 -13.59
N SER A 53 11.62 -1.80 -13.21
CA SER A 53 11.12 -1.70 -11.83
C SER A 53 10.44 -2.97 -11.32
N ASN A 54 10.04 -3.89 -12.21
CA ASN A 54 9.50 -5.20 -11.83
C ASN A 54 10.58 -6.25 -11.60
N ILE A 55 11.84 -5.97 -11.95
CA ILE A 55 12.95 -6.90 -11.75
C ILE A 55 13.37 -6.80 -10.28
N ASP A 56 13.37 -7.94 -9.61
CA ASP A 56 13.72 -8.06 -8.18
C ASP A 56 15.18 -8.51 -8.02
N ALA A 57 15.61 -9.46 -8.86
CA ALA A 57 17.00 -9.93 -8.88
C ALA A 57 17.36 -10.52 -10.24
N ILE A 58 18.66 -10.56 -10.55
CA ILE A 58 19.19 -11.31 -11.68
C ILE A 58 20.32 -12.25 -11.24
N ASP A 59 20.39 -13.44 -11.85
CA ASP A 59 21.55 -14.33 -11.76
C ASP A 59 22.22 -14.46 -13.13
N LYS A 60 23.55 -14.53 -13.14
CA LYS A 60 24.36 -14.62 -14.36
C LYS A 60 25.08 -15.96 -14.41
N ARG A 61 25.05 -16.65 -15.55
CA ARG A 61 25.77 -17.92 -15.78
C ARG A 61 26.47 -17.87 -17.13
N PHE A 62 27.59 -18.60 -17.27
CA PHE A 62 28.34 -18.65 -18.52
C PHE A 62 28.70 -20.09 -18.87
N VAL A 63 28.48 -20.47 -20.13
CA VAL A 63 28.90 -21.75 -20.69
C VAL A 63 29.60 -21.46 -22.03
N GLY A 64 30.93 -21.54 -22.04
CA GLY A 64 31.72 -21.14 -23.21
C GLY A 64 31.51 -19.66 -23.53
N SER A 65 31.08 -19.36 -24.75
CA SER A 65 30.77 -17.99 -25.20
C SER A 65 29.31 -17.57 -24.99
N LEU A 66 28.45 -18.47 -24.47
CA LEU A 66 27.06 -18.19 -24.20
C LEU A 66 26.90 -17.68 -22.76
N GLY A 67 26.29 -16.51 -22.59
CA GLY A 67 25.87 -15.98 -21.31
C GLY A 67 24.38 -16.23 -21.07
N THR A 68 24.00 -16.52 -19.84
CA THR A 68 22.60 -16.70 -19.44
C THR A 68 22.28 -15.74 -18.31
N ILE A 69 21.21 -14.95 -18.47
CA ILE A 69 20.64 -14.12 -17.41
C ILE A 69 19.31 -14.72 -16.98
N ILE A 70 19.22 -15.11 -15.71
CA ILE A 70 17.96 -15.51 -15.08
C ILE A 70 17.40 -14.27 -14.39
N ILE A 71 16.28 -13.76 -14.86
CA ILE A 71 15.59 -12.60 -14.30
C ILE A 71 14.47 -13.10 -13.40
N LYS A 72 14.47 -12.62 -12.16
CA LYS A 72 13.46 -12.92 -11.15
C LYS A 72 12.67 -11.65 -10.87
N CYS A 73 11.36 -11.71 -11.05
CA CYS A 73 10.48 -10.56 -11.00
C CYS A 73 9.73 -10.47 -9.67
N LYS A 74 9.29 -9.26 -9.31
CA LYS A 74 8.55 -9.00 -8.07
C LYS A 74 7.18 -9.67 -8.05
N ASP A 75 6.66 -10.00 -9.24
CA ASP A 75 5.42 -10.75 -9.51
C ASP A 75 5.58 -12.28 -9.54
N PHE A 76 6.69 -12.81 -8.99
CA PHE A 76 7.00 -14.25 -8.91
C PHE A 76 7.35 -14.92 -10.24
N ARG A 77 7.40 -14.18 -11.36
CA ARG A 77 7.88 -14.73 -12.63
C ARG A 77 9.40 -14.93 -12.58
N ILE A 78 9.86 -16.04 -13.15
CA ILE A 78 11.27 -16.30 -13.42
C ILE A 78 11.39 -16.54 -14.92
N ILE A 79 12.16 -15.70 -15.59
CA ILE A 79 12.43 -15.80 -17.03
C ILE A 79 13.93 -15.94 -17.24
N GLN A 80 14.32 -16.60 -18.32
CA GLN A 80 15.73 -16.77 -18.67
C GLN A 80 16.00 -16.21 -20.07
N LEU A 81 17.10 -15.48 -20.21
CA LEU A 81 17.62 -14.97 -21.47
C LEU A 81 18.97 -15.61 -21.73
N ASP A 82 19.10 -16.32 -22.83
CA ASP A 82 20.39 -16.78 -23.34
C ASP A 82 20.90 -15.77 -24.37
N ILE A 83 22.05 -15.17 -24.06
CA ILE A 83 22.65 -14.05 -24.77
C ILE A 83 23.96 -14.52 -25.43
N PRO A 84 24.07 -14.43 -26.77
CA PRO A 84 25.33 -14.68 -27.46
C PRO A 84 26.39 -13.66 -27.06
N GLY A 85 27.54 -14.14 -26.59
CA GLY A 85 28.68 -13.29 -26.24
C GLY A 85 28.72 -12.93 -24.75
N MET A 86 29.92 -13.10 -24.17
CA MET A 86 30.16 -12.84 -22.75
C MET A 86 30.08 -11.34 -22.42
N GLU A 87 30.62 -10.49 -23.30
CA GLU A 87 30.63 -9.04 -23.12
C GLU A 87 29.22 -8.47 -23.17
N GLU A 88 28.43 -8.87 -24.18
CA GLU A 88 27.03 -8.49 -24.36
C GLU A 88 26.19 -8.89 -23.14
N CYS A 89 26.35 -10.13 -22.67
CA CYS A 89 25.64 -10.61 -21.47
C CYS A 89 26.00 -9.79 -20.23
N LEU A 90 27.28 -9.45 -20.03
CA LEU A 90 27.71 -8.63 -18.89
C LEU A 90 27.19 -7.19 -18.99
N ASN A 91 27.19 -6.61 -20.20
CA ASN A 91 26.69 -5.27 -20.45
C ASN A 91 25.18 -5.19 -20.21
N VAL A 92 24.40 -6.13 -20.75
CA VAL A 92 22.95 -6.22 -20.51
C VAL A 92 22.64 -6.39 -19.03
N ALA A 93 23.33 -7.31 -18.35
CA ALA A 93 23.13 -7.53 -16.92
C ALA A 93 23.42 -6.27 -16.09
N SER A 94 24.52 -5.58 -16.38
CA SER A 94 24.88 -4.33 -15.71
C SER A 94 23.86 -3.21 -15.95
N SER A 95 23.26 -3.14 -17.13
CA SER A 95 22.22 -2.17 -17.45
C SER A 95 20.91 -2.48 -16.73
N ILE A 96 20.52 -3.75 -16.63
CA ILE A 96 19.35 -4.18 -15.85
C ILE A 96 19.54 -3.83 -14.37
N GLU A 97 20.70 -4.15 -13.81
CA GLU A 97 21.03 -3.82 -12.41
C GLU A 97 20.92 -2.31 -12.15
N ALA A 98 21.45 -1.47 -13.04
CA ALA A 98 21.38 -0.02 -12.88
C ALA A 98 19.95 0.55 -13.02
N LEU A 99 19.14 0.03 -13.95
CA LEU A 99 17.81 0.55 -14.26
C LEU A 99 16.72 0.01 -13.31
N SER A 100 16.92 -1.15 -12.70
CA SER A 100 15.98 -1.73 -11.72
C SER A 100 16.07 -1.10 -10.33
N THR A 101 17.17 -0.40 -10.02
CA THR A 101 17.42 0.23 -8.71
C THR A 101 17.47 1.76 -8.79
N LEU A 102 16.68 2.37 -9.67
CA LEU A 102 16.60 3.84 -9.77
C LEU A 102 15.99 4.43 -8.48
N ASP A 103 16.73 5.28 -7.80
CA ASP A 103 16.29 5.90 -6.54
C ASP A 103 15.36 7.11 -6.74
N SER A 104 15.45 7.78 -7.90
CA SER A 104 14.68 9.00 -8.16
C SER A 104 13.28 8.67 -8.68
N VAL A 105 12.25 9.05 -7.93
CA VAL A 105 10.84 8.89 -8.31
C VAL A 105 10.53 9.56 -9.66
N THR A 106 11.10 10.73 -9.92
CA THR A 106 10.90 11.47 -11.18
C THR A 106 11.47 10.75 -12.42
N LEU A 107 12.36 9.76 -12.22
CA LEU A 107 12.91 8.93 -13.30
C LEU A 107 12.07 7.67 -13.55
N MET A 108 11.05 7.39 -12.74
CA MET A 108 10.19 6.21 -12.88
C MET A 108 9.24 6.34 -14.07
N TYR A 109 8.82 5.20 -14.60
CA TYR A 109 8.04 5.14 -15.84
C TYR A 109 6.74 5.96 -15.83
N PRO A 110 5.99 6.10 -14.72
CA PRO A 110 4.77 6.91 -14.71
C PRO A 110 4.95 8.37 -15.18
N PHE A 111 6.14 8.96 -15.02
CA PHE A 111 6.44 10.32 -15.49
C PHE A 111 6.75 10.40 -17.00
N PHE A 112 7.00 9.26 -17.64
CA PHE A 112 7.31 9.14 -19.07
C PHE A 112 6.19 8.46 -19.85
N TYR A 113 5.25 7.81 -19.16
CA TYR A 113 4.15 7.08 -19.77
C TYR A 113 3.21 8.03 -20.51
N ARG A 114 2.84 7.65 -21.73
CA ARG A 114 1.84 8.33 -22.55
C ARG A 114 0.77 7.31 -22.91
N PRO A 115 -0.47 7.45 -22.39
CA PRO A 115 -1.51 6.49 -22.69
C PRO A 115 -1.84 6.50 -24.18
N MET A 116 -1.92 5.30 -24.77
CA MET A 116 -2.35 5.10 -26.16
C MET A 116 -3.87 4.90 -26.27
N PHE A 117 -4.58 5.02 -25.16
CA PHE A 117 -6.04 4.92 -25.05
C PHE A 117 -6.65 6.26 -24.62
N GLU A 118 -7.94 6.44 -24.90
CA GLU A 118 -8.70 7.59 -24.43
C GLU A 118 -8.99 7.45 -22.93
N VAL A 119 -8.57 8.44 -22.14
CA VAL A 119 -8.87 8.49 -20.71
C VAL A 119 -10.33 8.90 -20.54
N MET A 120 -11.17 7.91 -20.24
CA MET A 120 -12.62 8.10 -20.10
C MET A 120 -13.02 8.88 -18.85
N GLU A 121 -12.25 8.73 -17.77
CA GLU A 121 -12.55 9.31 -16.47
C GLU A 121 -11.28 9.75 -15.74
N ASP A 122 -11.43 10.76 -14.89
CA ASP A 122 -10.36 11.27 -14.04
C ASP A 122 -10.26 10.46 -12.74
N GLY A 123 -9.30 9.52 -12.70
CA GLY A 123 -9.01 8.73 -11.52
C GLY A 123 -8.50 9.54 -10.32
N TRP A 124 -7.84 10.69 -10.54
CA TRP A 124 -7.19 11.45 -9.47
C TRP A 124 -8.17 12.16 -8.54
N HIS A 125 -9.33 12.58 -9.05
CA HIS A 125 -10.36 13.28 -8.27
C HIS A 125 -11.61 12.42 -8.04
N SER A 126 -11.54 11.12 -8.34
CA SER A 126 -12.69 10.20 -8.24
C SER A 126 -13.08 9.84 -6.80
N PHE A 127 -12.19 10.03 -5.82
CA PHE A 127 -12.33 9.48 -4.47
C PHE A 127 -11.85 10.45 -3.37
N LEU A 128 -12.23 11.72 -3.50
CA LEU A 128 -11.83 12.76 -2.56
C LEU A 128 -12.46 12.56 -1.16
N PRO A 129 -11.77 12.92 -0.06
CA PRO A 129 -12.30 12.81 1.31
C PRO A 129 -13.68 13.45 1.50
N GLU A 130 -13.95 14.55 0.81
CA GLU A 130 -15.22 15.28 0.82
C GLU A 130 -16.37 14.41 0.32
N GLN A 131 -16.16 13.66 -0.77
CA GLN A 131 -17.18 12.80 -1.37
C GLN A 131 -17.55 11.64 -0.42
N GLU A 132 -16.56 11.08 0.28
CA GLU A 132 -16.84 10.08 1.31
C GLU A 132 -17.57 10.68 2.51
N PHE A 133 -17.19 11.89 2.93
CA PHE A 133 -17.85 12.58 4.04
C PHE A 133 -19.33 12.87 3.75
N GLU A 134 -19.70 13.21 2.50
CA GLU A 134 -21.10 13.38 2.09
C GLU A 134 -21.97 12.14 2.35
N LEU A 135 -21.40 10.94 2.18
CA LEU A 135 -22.10 9.68 2.44
C LEU A 135 -22.40 9.47 3.93
N TYR A 136 -21.58 10.04 4.82
CA TYR A 136 -21.76 9.98 6.27
C TYR A 136 -22.63 11.13 6.79
N SER A 137 -22.47 12.33 6.25
CA SER A 137 -23.23 13.52 6.68
C SER A 137 -24.73 13.37 6.39
N SER A 138 -25.08 12.59 5.36
CA SER A 138 -26.48 12.18 5.10
C SER A 138 -27.07 11.27 6.19
N ALA A 139 -26.23 10.58 6.99
CA ALA A 139 -26.65 9.66 8.02
C ALA A 139 -26.55 10.24 9.45
N THR A 140 -25.64 11.19 9.70
CA THR A 140 -25.40 11.76 11.04
C THR A 140 -24.77 13.15 10.97
N ASN A 141 -25.02 13.97 12.00
CA ASN A 141 -24.42 15.31 12.19
C ASN A 141 -23.36 15.31 13.32
N GLU A 142 -22.89 14.14 13.75
CA GLU A 142 -21.91 13.98 14.83
C GLU A 142 -20.45 14.15 14.37
N TRP A 143 -20.22 14.17 13.05
CA TRP A 143 -18.89 14.23 12.43
C TRP A 143 -18.70 15.51 11.62
N ARG A 144 -17.45 15.92 11.43
CA ARG A 144 -17.06 17.03 10.57
C ARG A 144 -15.81 16.66 9.76
N LEU A 145 -15.66 17.31 8.62
CA LEU A 145 -14.39 17.36 7.91
C LEU A 145 -13.49 18.41 8.56
N SER A 146 -12.24 18.06 8.84
CA SER A 146 -11.21 18.96 9.35
C SER A 146 -10.09 19.08 8.33
N TYR A 147 -9.67 20.31 8.06
CA TYR A 147 -8.52 20.64 7.22
C TYR A 147 -7.29 21.02 8.06
N VAL A 148 -7.23 20.57 9.32
CA VAL A 148 -6.12 20.87 10.23
C VAL A 148 -4.75 20.39 9.69
N ASN A 149 -4.77 19.45 8.75
CA ASN A 149 -3.59 18.85 8.12
C ASN A 149 -3.42 19.27 6.65
N LYS A 150 -4.07 20.35 6.19
CA LYS A 150 -4.05 20.78 4.78
C LYS A 150 -2.63 20.98 4.23
N GLU A 151 -1.72 21.48 5.05
CA GLU A 151 -0.31 21.68 4.71
C GLU A 151 0.59 20.54 5.21
N PHE A 152 0.02 19.40 5.58
CA PHE A 152 0.73 18.19 6.07
C PHE A 152 1.59 18.39 7.33
N ALA A 153 1.46 19.54 8.00
CA ALA A 153 2.35 19.95 9.08
C ALA A 153 2.20 19.14 10.38
N ILE A 154 1.01 18.63 10.67
CA ILE A 154 0.76 17.90 11.92
C ILE A 154 0.87 16.39 11.77
N CYS A 155 0.62 15.87 10.57
CA CYS A 155 0.74 14.46 10.22
C CYS A 155 1.06 14.33 8.71
N PRO A 156 2.35 14.24 8.32
CA PRO A 156 2.73 14.15 6.92
C PRO A 156 2.16 12.94 6.16
N SER A 157 1.79 11.89 6.90
CA SER A 157 1.29 10.62 6.35
C SER A 157 -0.24 10.50 6.32
N TYR A 158 -0.96 11.57 6.68
CA TYR A 158 -2.41 11.66 6.58
C TYR A 158 -2.81 12.57 5.42
N PRO A 159 -4.05 12.46 4.94
CA PRO A 159 -4.53 13.33 3.87
C PRO A 159 -4.70 14.77 4.38
N PRO A 160 -4.85 15.75 3.47
CA PRO A 160 -5.08 17.15 3.83
C PRO A 160 -6.39 17.37 4.59
N ALA A 161 -7.39 16.50 4.37
CA ALA A 161 -8.70 16.55 5.01
C ALA A 161 -9.02 15.21 5.71
N VAL A 162 -9.43 15.27 6.99
CA VAL A 162 -9.78 14.08 7.79
C VAL A 162 -11.12 14.22 8.47
N ILE A 163 -11.80 13.09 8.70
CA ILE A 163 -13.11 13.04 9.34
C ILE A 163 -12.95 12.78 10.84
N VAL A 164 -13.48 13.71 11.65
CA VAL A 164 -13.33 13.73 13.12
C VAL A 164 -14.65 14.11 13.80
N PRO A 165 -14.84 13.85 15.11
CA PRO A 165 -16.05 14.25 15.81
C PRO A 165 -16.25 15.76 15.80
N LYS A 166 -17.48 16.20 15.54
CA LYS A 166 -17.86 17.62 15.42
C LYS A 166 -17.58 18.43 16.67
N SER A 167 -17.60 17.78 17.85
CA SER A 167 -17.36 18.41 19.16
C SER A 167 -15.88 18.65 19.48
N ILE A 168 -14.96 18.21 18.63
CA ILE A 168 -13.51 18.39 18.82
C ILE A 168 -13.02 19.47 17.86
N ASP A 169 -12.37 20.50 18.38
CA ASP A 169 -11.78 21.58 17.59
C ASP A 169 -10.37 21.20 17.08
N ASP A 170 -9.89 21.97 16.10
CA ASP A 170 -8.58 21.69 15.47
C ASP A 170 -7.40 21.91 16.43
N GLU A 171 -7.56 22.74 17.46
CA GLU A 171 -6.51 22.95 18.46
C GLU A 171 -6.32 21.72 19.36
N ALA A 172 -7.41 21.07 19.75
CA ALA A 172 -7.34 19.78 20.40
C ALA A 172 -6.67 18.73 19.49
N LEU A 173 -7.00 18.70 18.19
CA LEU A 173 -6.36 17.76 17.25
C LEU A 173 -4.84 17.95 17.17
N ARG A 174 -4.33 19.18 17.16
CA ARG A 174 -2.87 19.45 17.19
C ARG A 174 -2.20 18.85 18.43
N LYS A 175 -2.83 18.96 19.59
CA LYS A 175 -2.32 18.37 20.84
C LYS A 175 -2.35 16.85 20.80
N VAL A 176 -3.40 16.26 20.21
CA VAL A 176 -3.48 14.81 20.04
C VAL A 176 -2.43 14.30 19.05
N ALA A 177 -2.22 15.01 17.94
CA ALA A 177 -1.17 14.69 16.97
C ALA A 177 0.21 14.61 17.65
N ALA A 178 0.54 15.58 18.51
CA ALA A 178 1.78 15.56 19.30
C ALA A 178 1.89 14.40 20.31
N PHE A 179 0.77 13.75 20.65
CA PHE A 179 0.72 12.60 21.54
C PHE A 179 0.64 11.25 20.81
N ARG A 180 0.37 11.24 19.50
CA ARG A 180 0.21 10.03 18.69
C ARG A 180 1.43 9.86 17.78
N HIS A 181 1.91 8.63 17.65
CA HIS A 181 3.10 8.35 16.87
C HIS A 181 2.93 8.80 15.41
N GLY A 182 3.92 9.54 14.90
CA GLY A 182 3.90 10.11 13.54
C GLY A 182 2.84 11.20 13.32
N GLY A 183 2.24 11.76 14.38
CA GLY A 183 1.13 12.70 14.23
C GLY A 183 -0.21 12.04 13.91
N ARG A 184 -0.27 10.71 13.83
CA ARG A 184 -1.43 9.95 13.33
C ARG A 184 -2.51 9.82 14.41
N PHE A 185 -3.21 10.92 14.65
CA PHE A 185 -4.31 10.99 15.61
C PHE A 185 -5.52 10.13 15.18
N PRO A 186 -6.40 9.73 16.12
CA PRO A 186 -7.61 8.98 15.81
C PRO A 186 -8.52 9.69 14.80
N VAL A 187 -8.77 9.05 13.66
CA VAL A 187 -9.66 9.51 12.59
C VAL A 187 -10.68 8.43 12.22
N LEU A 188 -11.85 8.85 11.72
CA LEU A 188 -12.88 7.94 11.27
C LEU A 188 -12.40 7.17 10.02
N SER A 189 -12.52 5.85 10.07
CA SER A 189 -12.26 4.95 8.93
C SER A 189 -13.57 4.41 8.34
N TYR A 190 -14.56 4.10 9.18
CA TYR A 190 -15.87 3.61 8.76
C TYR A 190 -16.98 3.97 9.76
N TYR A 191 -18.17 4.28 9.24
CA TYR A 191 -19.38 4.51 10.02
C TYR A 191 -20.50 3.56 9.59
N HIS A 192 -20.98 2.72 10.52
CA HIS A 192 -22.05 1.78 10.25
C HIS A 192 -23.42 2.44 10.41
N LYS A 193 -24.07 2.76 9.28
CA LYS A 193 -25.31 3.57 9.22
C LYS A 193 -26.47 3.06 10.08
N LYS A 194 -26.61 1.74 10.25
CA LYS A 194 -27.77 1.16 10.96
C LYS A 194 -27.70 1.29 12.49
N ASN A 195 -26.50 1.25 13.08
CA ASN A 195 -26.34 1.26 14.54
C ASN A 195 -25.45 2.40 15.06
N GLY A 196 -24.81 3.14 14.15
CA GLY A 196 -23.93 4.27 14.46
C GLY A 196 -22.62 3.88 15.14
N MET A 197 -22.19 2.62 15.01
CA MET A 197 -20.87 2.18 15.47
C MET A 197 -19.81 2.56 14.45
N VAL A 198 -18.58 2.78 14.92
CA VAL A 198 -17.49 3.25 14.07
C VAL A 198 -16.24 2.40 14.17
N ILE A 199 -15.48 2.40 13.08
CA ILE A 199 -14.08 1.97 13.06
C ILE A 199 -13.23 3.23 12.97
N ILE A 200 -12.26 3.34 13.88
CA ILE A 200 -11.33 4.46 14.00
C ILE A 200 -9.93 3.89 13.83
N ARG A 201 -9.05 4.64 13.17
CA ARG A 201 -7.64 4.27 12.99
C ARG A 201 -6.70 5.36 13.51
N SER A 202 -5.53 4.95 13.99
CA SER A 202 -4.49 5.85 14.49
C SER A 202 -3.11 5.18 14.53
N GLY A 203 -2.07 5.97 14.85
CA GLY A 203 -0.82 5.45 15.41
C GLY A 203 -0.95 5.16 16.92
N GLN A 204 0.05 4.49 17.49
CA GLN A 204 0.07 4.24 18.94
C GLN A 204 0.17 5.56 19.75
N PRO A 205 -0.31 5.58 21.02
CA PRO A 205 -0.09 6.71 21.91
C PRO A 205 1.36 6.74 22.46
N LEU A 206 1.90 7.94 22.67
CA LEU A 206 3.25 8.19 23.19
C LEU A 206 3.25 8.23 24.74
N THR A 207 2.81 7.13 25.35
CA THR A 207 2.69 7.00 26.82
C THR A 207 4.04 6.87 27.52
N GLY A 208 5.00 6.18 26.91
CA GLY A 208 6.29 5.84 27.50
C GLY A 208 6.22 5.05 28.80
N THR A 209 7.37 4.89 29.44
CA THR A 209 7.49 4.25 30.75
C THR A 209 6.81 5.07 31.86
N ASN A 210 6.90 6.40 31.75
CA ASN A 210 6.34 7.36 32.71
C ASN A 210 4.80 7.46 32.69
N GLY A 211 4.12 6.78 31.74
CA GLY A 211 2.66 6.80 31.67
C GLY A 211 2.11 8.19 31.33
N ARG A 212 2.75 8.91 30.41
CA ARG A 212 2.30 10.21 29.91
C ARG A 212 0.86 10.10 29.40
N ARG A 213 0.07 11.14 29.69
CA ARG A 213 -1.33 11.25 29.32
C ARG A 213 -1.59 12.47 28.45
N CYS A 214 -2.67 12.43 27.69
CA CYS A 214 -3.19 13.54 26.92
C CYS A 214 -4.69 13.62 27.14
N LYS A 215 -5.16 14.68 27.79
CA LYS A 215 -6.59 14.87 28.08
C LYS A 215 -7.40 15.08 26.80
N GLU A 216 -6.79 15.71 25.81
CA GLU A 216 -7.39 15.91 24.50
C GLU A 216 -7.53 14.59 23.71
N ASP A 217 -6.60 13.64 23.85
CA ASP A 217 -6.71 12.29 23.24
C ASP A 217 -7.83 11.50 23.91
N GLU A 218 -7.87 11.51 25.25
CA GLU A 218 -8.96 10.93 26.04
C GLU A 218 -10.33 11.52 25.63
N LYS A 219 -10.42 12.84 25.42
CA LYS A 219 -11.63 13.54 24.98
C LYS A 219 -12.01 13.17 23.54
N LEU A 220 -11.07 13.18 22.60
CA LEU A 220 -11.30 12.86 21.19
C LEU A 220 -11.84 11.44 21.04
N ILE A 221 -11.19 10.48 21.68
CA ILE A 221 -11.57 9.07 21.56
C ILE A 221 -12.94 8.85 22.20
N ASN A 222 -13.22 9.41 23.37
CA ASN A 222 -14.56 9.31 23.98
C ASN A 222 -15.66 10.01 23.15
N ALA A 223 -15.33 11.09 22.42
CA ALA A 223 -16.29 11.76 21.54
C ALA A 223 -16.72 10.90 20.33
N THR A 224 -16.02 9.80 20.04
CA THR A 224 -16.43 8.83 19.01
C THR A 224 -17.47 7.81 19.52
N LEU A 225 -17.69 7.74 20.84
CA LEU A 225 -18.70 6.87 21.44
C LEU A 225 -20.03 7.60 21.56
N ARG A 226 -21.11 6.89 21.19
CA ARG A 226 -22.46 7.34 21.50
C ARG A 226 -22.75 7.20 22.99
N ALA A 227 -23.68 8.01 23.50
CA ALA A 227 -24.07 8.00 24.91
C ALA A 227 -24.41 6.58 25.40
N GLY A 228 -23.83 6.19 26.54
CA GLY A 228 -24.04 4.87 27.16
C GLY A 228 -23.35 3.70 26.47
N LYS A 229 -22.54 3.92 25.42
CA LYS A 229 -21.76 2.88 24.75
C LYS A 229 -20.32 2.80 25.27
N ARG A 230 -19.71 1.64 25.07
CA ARG A 230 -18.30 1.37 25.34
C ARG A 230 -17.63 0.96 24.03
N GLY A 231 -16.32 1.23 23.93
CA GLY A 231 -15.52 0.89 22.76
C GLY A 231 -14.46 -0.17 23.06
N TYR A 232 -13.89 -0.73 21.99
CA TYR A 232 -12.75 -1.62 22.07
C TYR A 232 -11.52 -1.01 21.40
N LEU A 233 -10.36 -1.22 22.03
CA LEU A 233 -9.06 -0.87 21.48
C LEU A 233 -8.39 -2.14 20.97
N ILE A 234 -8.13 -2.19 19.67
CA ILE A 234 -7.47 -3.31 19.01
C ILE A 234 -6.04 -2.87 18.69
N ASP A 235 -5.10 -3.31 19.51
CA ASP A 235 -3.67 -3.18 19.23
C ASP A 235 -3.27 -4.38 18.37
N THR A 236 -2.88 -4.12 17.13
CA THR A 236 -2.52 -5.16 16.15
C THR A 236 -1.19 -5.85 16.45
N ARG A 237 -0.45 -5.40 17.47
CA ARG A 237 0.83 -5.96 17.88
C ARG A 237 0.62 -7.03 18.95
N SER A 238 1.57 -7.96 19.04
CA SER A 238 1.64 -8.83 20.22
C SER A 238 1.90 -8.02 21.49
N LEU A 239 1.44 -8.55 22.63
CA LEU A 239 1.63 -7.89 23.94
C LEU A 239 3.11 -7.54 24.19
N ASN A 240 4.03 -8.43 23.83
CA ASN A 240 5.47 -8.21 24.00
C ASN A 240 5.98 -7.03 23.16
N VAL A 241 5.56 -6.93 21.89
CA VAL A 241 5.95 -5.82 21.01
C VAL A 241 5.37 -4.50 21.52
N ALA A 242 4.12 -4.48 21.99
CA ALA A 242 3.50 -3.29 22.57
C ALA A 242 4.24 -2.81 23.85
N GLN A 243 4.70 -3.74 24.70
CA GLN A 243 5.52 -3.42 25.87
C GLN A 243 6.91 -2.88 25.49
N GLN A 244 7.55 -3.46 24.48
CA GLN A 244 8.83 -2.94 23.96
C GLN A 244 8.66 -1.54 23.38
N ALA A 245 7.56 -1.27 22.68
CA ALA A 245 7.26 0.07 22.17
C ALA A 245 7.08 1.08 23.31
N ARG A 246 6.42 0.68 24.41
CA ARG A 246 6.32 1.50 25.63
C ARG A 246 7.69 1.85 26.21
N ALA A 247 8.63 0.91 26.23
CA ALA A 247 10.00 1.16 26.68
C ALA A 247 10.74 2.18 25.79
N LYS A 248 10.35 2.30 24.51
CA LYS A 248 10.90 3.25 23.53
C LYS A 248 10.11 4.57 23.43
N GLY A 249 9.22 4.87 24.39
CA GLY A 249 8.44 6.11 24.42
C GLY A 249 7.03 6.03 23.79
N GLY A 250 6.71 4.94 23.08
CA GLY A 250 5.37 4.65 22.57
C GLY A 250 4.46 4.04 23.63
N GLY A 251 3.66 3.06 23.25
CA GLY A 251 2.89 2.22 24.18
C GLY A 251 1.45 2.01 23.75
N PHE A 252 0.53 2.06 24.72
CA PHE A 252 -0.88 1.72 24.56
C PHE A 252 -1.71 2.41 25.64
N GLU A 253 -3.01 2.56 25.36
CA GLU A 253 -3.99 3.17 26.26
C GLU A 253 -4.17 2.34 27.54
N GLN A 254 -4.06 2.99 28.70
CA GLN A 254 -4.25 2.34 30.01
C GLN A 254 -5.70 2.47 30.46
N GLU A 255 -6.35 1.36 30.84
CA GLU A 255 -7.78 1.34 31.19
C GLU A 255 -8.18 2.36 32.27
N ALA A 256 -7.28 2.66 33.21
CA ALA A 256 -7.49 3.68 34.24
C ALA A 256 -7.69 5.11 33.68
N HIS A 257 -7.24 5.38 32.45
CA HIS A 257 -7.35 6.68 31.80
C HIS A 257 -8.39 6.69 30.67
N TYR A 258 -8.74 5.49 30.16
CA TYR A 258 -9.74 5.30 29.11
C TYR A 258 -10.85 4.35 29.61
N PRO A 259 -11.62 4.70 30.65
CA PRO A 259 -12.53 3.76 31.33
C PRO A 259 -13.67 3.23 30.44
N GLN A 260 -14.05 3.99 29.40
CA GLN A 260 -15.06 3.59 28.41
C GLN A 260 -14.51 2.64 27.33
N TRP A 261 -13.19 2.46 27.29
CA TRP A 261 -12.50 1.69 26.27
C TRP A 261 -11.80 0.48 26.89
N ARG A 262 -12.01 -0.69 26.29
CA ARG A 262 -11.35 -1.92 26.72
C ARG A 262 -10.38 -2.38 25.66
N ARG A 263 -9.11 -2.55 26.04
CA ARG A 263 -8.13 -3.14 25.13
C ARG A 263 -8.32 -4.65 25.03
N ILE A 264 -8.29 -5.16 23.81
CA ILE A 264 -8.46 -6.58 23.52
C ILE A 264 -7.39 -7.07 22.56
N HIS A 265 -7.09 -8.36 22.68
CA HIS A 265 -6.13 -9.11 21.85
C HIS A 265 -6.77 -10.39 21.29
N LYS A 266 -8.11 -10.43 21.26
CA LYS A 266 -8.92 -11.61 20.92
C LYS A 266 -10.20 -11.18 20.21
N SER A 267 -10.88 -12.15 19.59
CA SER A 267 -12.17 -11.95 18.94
C SER A 267 -13.20 -11.29 19.85
N ILE A 268 -14.01 -10.41 19.28
CA ILE A 268 -15.12 -9.72 19.97
C ILE A 268 -16.35 -10.63 19.89
N GLU A 269 -16.80 -11.15 21.03
CA GLU A 269 -17.97 -12.05 21.13
C GLU A 269 -19.32 -11.30 21.23
N ARG A 270 -19.37 -9.96 21.11
CA ARG A 270 -20.60 -9.15 21.31
C ARG A 270 -20.86 -8.08 20.25
N GLU A 271 -22.13 -7.95 19.87
CA GLU A 271 -22.66 -7.02 18.86
C GLU A 271 -22.61 -5.54 19.26
N GLY A 272 -22.35 -4.69 18.26
CA GLY A 272 -22.64 -3.25 18.28
C GLY A 272 -21.70 -2.40 19.14
N ALA A 273 -20.39 -2.50 18.92
CA ALA A 273 -19.39 -1.65 19.57
C ALA A 273 -18.53 -0.90 18.55
N SER A 274 -18.16 0.34 18.88
CA SER A 274 -17.13 1.08 18.15
C SER A 274 -15.74 0.53 18.49
N VAL A 275 -14.85 0.55 17.51
CA VAL A 275 -13.48 0.05 17.65
C VAL A 275 -12.48 1.11 17.23
N LEU A 276 -11.37 1.20 17.95
CA LEU A 276 -10.19 1.96 17.56
C LEU A 276 -9.05 0.97 17.36
N ILE A 277 -8.48 0.98 16.16
CA ILE A 277 -7.47 0.03 15.69
C ILE A 277 -6.16 0.79 15.51
N HIS A 278 -5.08 0.28 16.07
CA HIS A 278 -3.74 0.81 15.83
C HIS A 278 -2.66 -0.26 15.86
N GLY A 279 -1.53 0.07 15.26
CA GLY A 279 -0.25 -0.61 15.43
C GLY A 279 0.77 0.42 15.92
N THR A 280 2.06 0.16 15.70
CA THR A 280 3.11 1.14 16.06
C THR A 280 2.90 2.45 15.29
N GLU A 281 2.92 2.38 13.96
CA GLU A 281 2.74 3.52 13.06
C GLU A 281 1.30 3.66 12.56
N GLY A 282 0.54 2.57 12.51
CA GLY A 282 -0.84 2.61 12.00
C GLY A 282 -0.91 2.73 10.47
N THR A 283 0.12 2.27 9.76
CA THR A 283 0.28 2.34 8.29
C THR A 283 0.30 0.97 7.61
N ASP A 284 0.34 -0.13 8.38
CA ASP A 284 0.43 -1.50 7.85
C ASP A 284 -0.75 -2.36 8.32
N SER A 285 -0.56 -3.21 9.33
CA SER A 285 -1.58 -4.11 9.90
C SER A 285 -2.87 -3.40 10.31
N THR A 286 -2.79 -2.13 10.70
CA THR A 286 -3.97 -1.30 10.98
C THR A 286 -4.84 -1.14 9.76
N LEU A 287 -4.25 -0.75 8.61
CA LEU A 287 -4.95 -0.52 7.35
C LEU A 287 -5.48 -1.84 6.76
N GLN A 288 -4.72 -2.93 6.93
CA GLN A 288 -5.18 -4.27 6.56
C GLN A 288 -6.45 -4.67 7.32
N VAL A 289 -6.46 -4.51 8.65
CA VAL A 289 -7.63 -4.88 9.47
C VAL A 289 -8.82 -3.95 9.20
N THR A 290 -8.61 -2.63 9.09
CA THR A 290 -9.70 -1.68 8.81
C THR A 290 -10.31 -1.93 7.43
N SER A 291 -9.49 -2.21 6.42
CA SER A 291 -9.96 -2.51 5.06
C SER A 291 -10.74 -3.83 5.00
N LEU A 292 -10.20 -4.91 5.59
CA LEU A 292 -10.90 -6.21 5.59
C LEU A 292 -12.22 -6.16 6.35
N ALA A 293 -12.27 -5.42 7.46
CA ALA A 293 -13.53 -5.20 8.18
C ALA A 293 -14.57 -4.51 7.28
N GLN A 294 -14.17 -3.53 6.47
CA GLN A 294 -15.06 -2.83 5.56
C GLN A 294 -15.52 -3.71 4.39
N ILE A 295 -14.65 -4.56 3.83
CA ILE A 295 -15.03 -5.56 2.81
C ILE A 295 -16.14 -6.49 3.32
N ILE A 296 -16.04 -6.91 4.58
CA ILE A 296 -17.03 -7.79 5.22
C ILE A 296 -18.33 -7.03 5.52
N LEU A 297 -18.23 -5.81 6.06
CA LEU A 297 -19.36 -5.05 6.60
C LEU A 297 -20.15 -4.26 5.54
N GLU A 298 -19.51 -3.83 4.45
CA GLU A 298 -20.07 -2.88 3.49
C GLU A 298 -20.11 -3.47 2.06
N PRO A 299 -21.29 -3.81 1.53
CA PRO A 299 -21.42 -4.31 0.16
C PRO A 299 -20.85 -3.38 -0.91
N ARG A 300 -20.88 -2.05 -0.70
CA ARG A 300 -20.28 -1.11 -1.66
C ARG A 300 -18.79 -1.41 -1.89
N SER A 301 -18.04 -1.76 -0.85
CA SER A 301 -16.61 -2.10 -0.95
C SER A 301 -16.32 -3.35 -1.78
N ARG A 302 -17.34 -4.10 -2.20
CA ARG A 302 -17.21 -5.29 -3.07
C ARG A 302 -17.59 -5.03 -4.53
N THR A 303 -17.93 -3.80 -4.86
CA THR A 303 -18.01 -3.29 -6.25
C THR A 303 -16.63 -2.85 -6.72
N ILE A 304 -16.38 -2.78 -8.03
CA ILE A 304 -15.10 -2.29 -8.60
C ILE A 304 -14.80 -0.90 -8.06
N ARG A 305 -15.74 0.04 -8.25
CA ARG A 305 -15.61 1.43 -7.79
C ARG A 305 -15.50 1.58 -6.29
N GLY A 306 -16.23 0.77 -5.53
CA GLY A 306 -16.14 0.83 -4.08
C GLY A 306 -14.87 0.20 -3.51
N PHE A 307 -14.25 -0.75 -4.23
CA PHE A 307 -12.94 -1.29 -3.87
C PHE A 307 -11.82 -0.30 -4.19
N GLU A 308 -11.88 0.37 -5.35
CA GLU A 308 -11.00 1.48 -5.68
C GLU A 308 -11.08 2.60 -4.64
N ALA A 309 -12.31 3.03 -4.27
CA ALA A 309 -12.53 4.01 -3.21
C ALA A 309 -11.97 3.57 -1.85
N LEU A 310 -12.05 2.26 -1.53
CA LEU A 310 -11.49 1.70 -0.31
C LEU A 310 -9.96 1.76 -0.33
N ILE A 311 -9.32 1.37 -1.45
CA ILE A 311 -7.87 1.45 -1.62
C ILE A 311 -7.39 2.89 -1.50
N GLU A 312 -8.06 3.82 -2.19
CA GLU A 312 -7.72 5.24 -2.12
C GLU A 312 -7.73 5.74 -0.67
N ARG A 313 -8.85 5.55 0.04
CA ARG A 313 -9.02 6.08 1.40
C ARG A 313 -8.13 5.37 2.43
N GLU A 314 -8.11 4.04 2.41
CA GLU A 314 -7.52 3.24 3.48
C GLU A 314 -6.06 2.85 3.23
N TRP A 315 -5.53 3.03 2.03
CA TRP A 315 -4.12 2.73 1.73
C TRP A 315 -3.36 3.97 1.25
N LEU A 316 -3.88 4.68 0.24
CA LEU A 316 -3.17 5.81 -0.35
C LEU A 316 -3.24 7.06 0.54
N GLN A 317 -4.43 7.61 0.74
CA GLN A 317 -4.67 8.74 1.64
C GLN A 317 -4.27 8.41 3.09
N ALA A 318 -4.42 7.15 3.49
CA ALA A 318 -3.97 6.68 4.79
C ALA A 318 -2.44 6.69 4.98
N GLY A 319 -1.65 6.83 3.92
CA GLY A 319 -0.19 6.84 3.96
C GLY A 319 0.42 5.46 4.20
N HIS A 320 -0.07 4.42 3.54
CA HIS A 320 0.68 3.18 3.42
C HIS A 320 1.95 3.45 2.59
N PRO A 321 3.15 3.11 3.12
CA PRO A 321 4.39 3.47 2.46
C PRO A 321 4.73 2.52 1.28
N PHE A 322 3.98 2.61 0.17
CA PHE A 322 4.11 1.71 -0.98
C PHE A 322 5.53 1.67 -1.54
N GLN A 323 6.16 2.82 -1.75
CA GLN A 323 7.53 2.90 -2.28
C GLN A 323 8.53 2.12 -1.43
N GLN A 324 8.41 2.16 -0.10
CA GLN A 324 9.27 1.39 0.81
C GLN A 324 8.88 -0.09 0.88
N ARG A 325 7.58 -0.39 0.93
CA ARG A 325 7.07 -1.76 1.17
C ARG A 325 7.21 -2.64 -0.07
N CYS A 326 7.05 -2.06 -1.26
CA CYS A 326 7.11 -2.72 -2.57
C CYS A 326 8.44 -2.50 -3.31
N ALA A 327 9.45 -1.92 -2.66
CA ALA A 327 10.77 -1.69 -3.24
C ALA A 327 11.40 -2.97 -3.79
N GLN A 328 11.21 -4.09 -3.08
CA GLN A 328 11.69 -5.43 -3.42
C GLN A 328 10.64 -6.49 -3.04
N SER A 329 10.84 -7.73 -3.47
CA SER A 329 9.94 -8.87 -3.25
C SER A 329 10.73 -10.13 -2.83
N ALA A 330 10.19 -11.31 -3.13
CA ALA A 330 10.63 -12.60 -2.62
C ALA A 330 12.04 -13.05 -3.07
N TYR A 331 12.63 -12.45 -4.10
CA TYR A 331 13.91 -12.87 -4.67
C TYR A 331 15.09 -11.99 -4.30
N CYS A 332 14.83 -10.84 -3.69
CA CYS A 332 15.88 -9.95 -3.24
C CYS A 332 16.77 -10.62 -2.19
N SER A 333 18.09 -10.51 -2.37
CA SER A 333 19.08 -11.08 -1.46
C SER A 333 19.37 -10.17 -0.26
N SER A 334 19.15 -8.86 -0.38
CA SER A 334 19.29 -7.92 0.74
C SER A 334 17.97 -7.79 1.49
N LYS A 335 17.91 -8.29 2.72
CA LYS A 335 16.75 -8.05 3.59
C LYS A 335 16.82 -6.63 4.13
N GLN A 336 16.09 -5.69 3.52
CA GLN A 336 15.88 -4.40 4.14
C GLN A 336 14.81 -4.50 5.23
N LYS A 337 14.93 -3.63 6.24
CA LYS A 337 14.04 -3.65 7.41
C LYS A 337 12.61 -3.22 7.08
N TRP A 338 12.41 -2.48 5.99
CA TRP A 338 11.18 -1.74 5.69
C TRP A 338 10.32 -2.38 4.60
N GLU A 339 10.82 -3.42 3.93
CA GLU A 339 10.09 -4.16 2.90
C GLU A 339 9.12 -5.15 3.54
N ALA A 340 7.88 -5.21 3.06
CA ALA A 340 6.90 -6.19 3.51
C ALA A 340 5.72 -6.30 2.53
N PRO A 341 5.21 -7.51 2.25
CA PRO A 341 4.11 -7.72 1.30
C PRO A 341 2.74 -7.39 1.92
N VAL A 342 2.60 -6.28 2.63
CA VAL A 342 1.40 -5.96 3.43
C VAL A 342 0.16 -5.80 2.54
N PHE A 343 0.28 -5.05 1.44
CA PHE A 343 -0.80 -4.89 0.48
C PHE A 343 -1.14 -6.20 -0.25
N LEU A 344 -0.14 -7.00 -0.64
CA LEU A 344 -0.36 -8.33 -1.20
C LEU A 344 -1.11 -9.25 -0.22
N LEU A 345 -0.74 -9.26 1.06
CA LEU A 345 -1.44 -10.04 2.09
C LEU A 345 -2.90 -9.58 2.25
N PHE A 346 -3.18 -8.28 2.10
CA PHE A 346 -4.55 -7.77 2.05
C PHE A 346 -5.31 -8.31 0.83
N LEU A 347 -4.72 -8.22 -0.37
CA LEU A 347 -5.33 -8.74 -1.60
C LEU A 347 -5.58 -10.25 -1.53
N ASP A 348 -4.66 -11.03 -0.97
CA ASP A 348 -4.85 -12.45 -0.69
C ASP A 348 -6.04 -12.66 0.24
N CYS A 349 -6.11 -11.95 1.37
CA CYS A 349 -7.27 -12.04 2.28
C CYS A 349 -8.60 -11.72 1.56
N VAL A 350 -8.62 -10.72 0.67
CA VAL A 350 -9.81 -10.41 -0.15
C VAL A 350 -10.12 -11.56 -1.11
N TRP A 351 -9.12 -12.15 -1.75
CA TRP A 351 -9.28 -13.32 -2.62
C TRP A 351 -9.84 -14.53 -1.85
N GLN A 352 -9.40 -14.78 -0.62
CA GLN A 352 -9.97 -15.85 0.23
C GLN A 352 -11.46 -15.62 0.50
N ILE A 353 -11.87 -14.37 0.74
CA ILE A 353 -13.29 -14.01 0.95
C ILE A 353 -14.06 -14.15 -0.36
N LEU A 354 -13.50 -13.69 -1.49
CA LEU A 354 -14.09 -13.83 -2.82
C LEU A 354 -14.35 -15.31 -3.15
N ARG A 355 -13.38 -16.19 -2.89
CA ARG A 355 -13.55 -17.64 -3.12
C ARG A 355 -14.64 -18.28 -2.26
N GLN A 356 -14.80 -17.83 -1.02
CA GLN A 356 -15.87 -18.31 -0.14
C GLN A 356 -17.25 -17.76 -0.55
N PHE A 357 -17.29 -16.56 -1.12
CA PHE A 357 -18.52 -15.85 -1.49
C PHE A 357 -18.45 -15.28 -2.92
N PRO A 358 -18.41 -16.12 -3.96
CA PRO A 358 -18.14 -15.66 -5.33
C PRO A 358 -19.20 -14.69 -5.88
N CYS A 359 -20.47 -14.83 -5.46
CA CYS A 359 -21.56 -13.94 -5.89
C CYS A 359 -21.63 -12.62 -5.11
N SER A 360 -20.72 -12.42 -4.14
CA SER A 360 -20.70 -11.23 -3.29
C SER A 360 -19.84 -10.09 -3.85
N PHE A 361 -19.10 -10.33 -4.93
CA PHE A 361 -18.16 -9.39 -5.54
C PHE A 361 -18.51 -9.12 -6.99
N GLU A 362 -18.36 -7.86 -7.41
CA GLU A 362 -18.51 -7.46 -8.81
C GLU A 362 -17.25 -7.80 -9.62
N PHE A 363 -16.09 -7.75 -8.98
CA PHE A 363 -14.80 -8.06 -9.59
C PHE A 363 -14.38 -9.51 -9.38
N ASN A 364 -13.38 -9.94 -10.15
CA ASN A 364 -12.84 -11.31 -10.13
C ASN A 364 -11.37 -11.31 -9.68
N GLU A 365 -10.77 -12.51 -9.66
CA GLU A 365 -9.35 -12.71 -9.32
C GLU A 365 -8.40 -11.89 -10.19
N HIS A 366 -8.71 -11.70 -11.48
CA HIS A 366 -7.84 -10.98 -12.41
C HIS A 366 -7.69 -9.50 -12.01
N PHE A 367 -8.74 -8.89 -11.48
CA PHE A 367 -8.67 -7.52 -10.94
C PHE A 367 -7.72 -7.41 -9.75
N LEU A 368 -7.71 -8.41 -8.86
CA LEU A 368 -6.80 -8.43 -7.71
C LEU A 368 -5.34 -8.64 -8.15
N ILE A 369 -5.11 -9.50 -9.15
CA ILE A 369 -3.78 -9.70 -9.75
C ILE A 369 -3.28 -8.39 -10.39
N LEU A 370 -4.14 -7.70 -11.14
CA LEU A 370 -3.82 -6.42 -11.76
C LEU A 370 -3.38 -5.38 -10.71
N LEU A 371 -4.09 -5.27 -9.58
CA LEU A 371 -3.70 -4.38 -8.48
C LEU A 371 -2.37 -4.77 -7.83
N PHE A 372 -2.11 -6.07 -7.67
CA PHE A 372 -0.82 -6.56 -7.19
C PHE A 372 0.32 -6.17 -8.12
N GLU A 373 0.20 -6.45 -9.41
CA GLU A 373 1.23 -6.12 -10.41
C GLU A 373 1.51 -4.62 -10.43
N HIS A 374 0.46 -3.80 -10.48
CA HIS A 374 0.59 -2.34 -10.49
C HIS A 374 1.08 -1.74 -9.18
N ALA A 375 0.96 -2.43 -8.03
CA ALA A 375 1.55 -1.95 -6.77
C ALA A 375 3.08 -2.10 -6.75
N TYR A 376 3.65 -3.03 -7.52
CA TYR A 376 5.09 -3.27 -7.58
C TYR A 376 5.76 -2.61 -8.78
N ALA A 377 5.11 -2.62 -9.93
CA ALA A 377 5.61 -2.00 -11.15
C ALA A 377 4.45 -1.57 -12.05
N SER A 378 4.41 -0.28 -12.39
CA SER A 378 3.28 0.29 -13.10
C SER A 378 3.69 1.41 -14.03
N GLN A 379 2.93 1.57 -15.09
CA GLN A 379 2.91 2.80 -15.90
C GLN A 379 2.10 3.94 -15.27
N PHE A 380 1.36 3.67 -14.19
CA PHE A 380 0.53 4.64 -13.49
C PHE A 380 1.16 5.08 -12.16
N GLY A 381 0.85 6.31 -11.74
CA GLY A 381 1.36 6.89 -10.50
C GLY A 381 0.61 6.50 -9.22
N THR A 382 -0.44 5.68 -9.32
CA THR A 382 -1.37 5.38 -8.21
C THR A 382 -0.69 4.88 -6.94
N PHE A 383 0.33 4.04 -7.05
CA PHE A 383 1.04 3.44 -5.92
C PHE A 383 2.45 3.98 -5.73
N LEU A 384 2.76 5.17 -6.28
CA LEU A 384 4.05 5.84 -6.06
C LEU A 384 4.09 6.55 -4.72
N GLY A 385 5.30 6.70 -4.18
CA GLY A 385 5.55 7.43 -2.93
C GLY A 385 5.14 6.65 -1.67
N ASN A 386 5.21 7.32 -0.52
CA ASN A 386 4.88 6.70 0.76
C ASN A 386 3.67 7.32 1.47
N ASN A 387 3.16 8.43 0.96
CA ASN A 387 2.02 9.18 1.46
C ASN A 387 1.68 10.30 0.47
N GLU A 388 0.53 10.96 0.68
CA GLU A 388 0.03 12.02 -0.19
C GLU A 388 0.86 13.32 -0.15
N SER A 389 1.71 13.53 0.87
CA SER A 389 2.58 14.72 0.95
C SER A 389 3.80 14.63 0.04
N GLU A 390 4.23 13.42 -0.33
CA GLU A 390 5.33 13.13 -1.26
C GLU A 390 4.85 13.16 -2.70
#